data_AF-A0A937XVI4-F1
#
_entry.id   AF-A0A937XVI4-F1
#
_cell.length_a   1.000
_cell.length_b   1.000
_cell.length_c   1.000
_cell.angle_alpha   90.00
_cell.angle_beta   90.00
_cell.angle_gamma   90.00
#
_symmetry.space_group_name_H-M   'P 1'
#
loop_
_entity.id
_entity.type
_entity.pdbx_description
1 polymer ?
#
loop_
_entity_poly.entity_id
_entity_poly.type
_entity_poly.pdbx_seq_one_letter_code
_entity_poly.pdbx_strand_id
1 'polypeptide(L)' 'GFAPASRPRLIIAVMVDEPSAGQYYGGLVAAPVFAKVMEGSLRKLGVPPDAPMKPIVLPAAGQEVKESL' A
#
# COMPACT_ATOMS: atom_id res chain seq x y z
N GLY A 1 -4.62 -5.02 11.81
CA GLY A 1 -4.37 -5.98 10.71
C GLY A 1 -3.00 -6.61 10.85
N PHE A 2 -2.72 -7.64 10.05
CA PHE A 2 -1.43 -8.33 10.01
C PHE A 2 -0.98 -8.57 8.58
N ALA A 3 0.33 -8.69 8.35
CA ALA A 3 0.89 -9.02 7.04
C ALA A 3 2.31 -9.61 7.16
N PRO A 4 2.82 -10.34 6.13
CA PRO A 4 2.09 -10.86 4.96
C PRO A 4 0.95 -11.81 5.33
N ALA A 5 -0.08 -11.96 4.49
CA ALA A 5 -1.25 -12.77 4.84
C ALA A 5 -0.91 -14.27 4.89
N SER A 6 -0.04 -14.71 3.98
CA SER A 6 0.39 -16.11 3.87
C SER A 6 1.28 -16.54 5.04
N ARG A 7 2.06 -15.61 5.60
CA ARG A 7 2.98 -15.87 6.73
C ARG A 7 3.21 -14.58 7.54
N PRO A 8 2.34 -14.29 8.53
CA PRO A 8 2.35 -13.03 9.26
C PRO A 8 3.68 -12.76 9.97
N ARG A 9 4.16 -11.51 9.87
CA ARG A 9 5.40 -11.03 10.52
C ARG A 9 5.18 -9.81 11.40
N LEU A 10 4.13 -9.03 11.11
CA LEU A 10 3.79 -7.81 11.82
C LEU A 10 2.29 -7.76 12.12
N ILE A 11 1.95 -7.19 13.26
CA ILE A 11 0.58 -6.79 13.64
C ILE A 11 0.60 -5.28 13.84
N ILE A 12 -0.36 -4.58 13.24
CA ILE A 12 -0.54 -3.14 13.37
C ILE A 12 -2.00 -2.85 13.70
N ALA A 13 -2.23 -2.12 14.79
CA ALA A 13 -3.52 -1.53 15.12
C ALA A 13 -3.47 -0.03 14.83
N VAL A 14 -4.55 0.50 14.24
CA VAL A 14 -4.67 1.93 13.93
C VAL A 14 -5.95 2.42 14.58
N MET A 15 -5.82 3.45 15.40
CA MET A 15 -6.92 4.17 16.03
C MET A 15 -6.91 5.60 15.51
N VAL A 16 -8.08 6.08 15.07
CA VAL A 16 -8.28 7.46 14.67
C VAL A 16 -9.44 7.98 15.49
N ASP A 17 -9.18 9.03 16.26
CA ASP A 17 -10.18 9.69 17.09
C ASP A 17 -10.80 10.85 16.31
N GLU A 18 -12.11 11.03 16.46
CA GLU A 18 -12.90 12.12 15.86
C GLU A 18 -12.57 12.45 14.37
N PRO A 19 -12.68 11.49 13.42
CA PRO A 19 -12.40 11.79 12.02
C PRO A 19 -13.42 12.78 11.43
N SER A 20 -12.94 13.89 10.88
CA SER A 20 -13.80 15.02 10.44
C SER A 20 -13.88 15.21 8.92
N ALA A 21 -13.09 14.48 8.13
CA ALA A 21 -12.97 14.65 6.67
C ALA A 21 -14.04 13.91 5.85
N GLY A 22 -15.27 13.80 6.35
CA GLY A 22 -16.42 13.23 5.63
C GLY A 22 -16.42 11.69 5.51
N GLN A 23 -15.45 11.00 6.10
CA GLN A 23 -15.41 9.53 6.21
C GLN A 23 -15.37 9.16 7.69
N TYR A 24 -16.30 8.31 8.13
CA TYR A 24 -16.46 7.95 9.55
C TYR A 24 -16.32 6.46 9.83
N TYR A 25 -16.37 5.64 8.77
CA TYR A 25 -16.16 4.21 8.92
C TYR A 25 -14.69 3.95 9.20
N GLY A 26 -14.38 3.38 10.37
CA GLY A 26 -13.01 3.13 10.82
C GLY A 26 -12.17 2.37 9.79
N GLY A 27 -12.77 1.43 9.05
CA GLY A 27 -12.11 0.76 7.94
C GLY A 27 -11.65 1.72 6.83
N LEU A 28 -12.48 2.67 6.40
CA LEU A 28 -12.14 3.63 5.34
C LEU A 28 -11.16 4.69 5.81
N VAL A 29 -11.27 5.13 7.06
CA VAL A 29 -10.39 6.14 7.65
C VAL A 29 -9.01 5.55 7.95
N ALA A 30 -8.96 4.36 8.56
CA ALA A 30 -7.72 3.76 9.05
C ALA A 30 -7.00 2.90 7.99
N ALA A 31 -7.68 2.34 6.99
CA ALA A 31 -7.05 1.47 6.00
C ALA A 31 -5.92 2.14 5.20
N PRO A 32 -6.03 3.40 4.73
CA PRO A 32 -4.94 4.06 4.01
C PRO A 32 -3.69 4.24 4.87
N VAL A 33 -3.87 4.51 6.17
CA VAL A 33 -2.77 4.61 7.14
C VAL A 33 -2.14 3.24 7.37
N PHE A 34 -2.95 2.22 7.63
CA PHE A 34 -2.48 0.83 7.79
C PHE A 34 -1.66 0.37 6.57
N ALA A 35 -2.14 0.60 5.35
CA ALA A 35 -1.48 0.18 4.12
C ALA A 35 -0.09 0.81 3.96
N LYS A 36 0.02 2.14 4.10
CA LYS A 36 1.29 2.86 3.97
C LYS A 36 2.31 2.44 5.02
N VAL A 37 1.88 2.32 6.29
CA VAL A 37 2.77 1.95 7.39
C VAL A 37 3.23 0.50 7.25
N MET A 38 2.32 -0.43 6.93
CA MET A 38 2.65 -1.84 6.74
C MET A 38 3.62 -2.04 5.56
N GLU A 39 3.35 -1.42 4.40
CA GLU A 39 4.21 -1.51 3.22
C GLU A 39 5.63 -0.99 3.50
N GLY A 40 5.74 0.18 4.14
CA GLY A 40 7.02 0.74 4.56
C GLY A 40 7.76 -0.15 5.56
N SER A 41 7.04 -0.71 6.54
CA SER A 41 7.61 -1.55 7.60
C SER A 41 8.15 -2.86 7.06
N LEU A 42 7.37 -3.56 6.22
CA LEU A 42 7.78 -4.82 5.61
C LEU A 42 9.00 -4.64 4.71
N ARG A 43 9.05 -3.55 3.91
CA ARG A 43 10.22 -3.20 3.09
C ARG A 43 11.46 -2.95 3.94
N LYS A 44 11.33 -2.17 5.01
CA LYS A 44 12.46 -1.89 5.93
C LYS A 44 12.99 -3.14 6.61
N LEU A 45 12.11 -4.09 6.93
CA LEU A 45 12.48 -5.36 7.55
C LEU A 45 12.92 -6.44 6.54
N GLY A 46 12.98 -6.12 5.25
CA GLY A 46 13.36 -7.07 4.19
C GLY A 46 12.40 -8.25 4.07
N VAL A 47 11.13 -8.09 4.44
CA VAL A 47 10.13 -9.16 4.30
C VAL A 47 9.72 -9.26 2.83
N PRO A 48 9.86 -10.43 2.18
CA PRO A 48 9.50 -10.57 0.77
C PRO A 48 7.99 -10.40 0.56
N PRO A 49 7.56 -9.82 -0.58
CA PRO A 49 6.15 -9.77 -0.96
C PRO A 49 5.55 -11.18 -1.10
N ASP A 50 4.31 -11.36 -0.68
CA ASP A 50 3.55 -12.60 -0.89
C ASP A 50 2.51 -12.50 -2.02
N ALA A 51 2.33 -11.30 -2.59
CA ALA A 51 1.48 -11.06 -3.76
C ALA A 51 2.30 -11.04 -5.06
N PRO A 52 1.71 -11.42 -6.21
CA PRO A 52 2.37 -11.31 -7.50
C PRO A 52 2.75 -9.85 -7.79
N MET A 53 4.02 -9.61 -8.12
CA MET A 53 4.46 -8.31 -8.61
C MET A 53 3.82 -8.08 -9.99
N LYS A 54 3.11 -6.96 -10.17
CA LYS A 54 2.71 -6.53 -11.50
C LYS A 54 3.99 -6.19 -12.29
N PRO A 55 4.27 -6.87 -13.41
CA PRO A 55 5.42 -6.54 -14.22
C PRO A 55 5.37 -5.08 -14.64
N ILE A 56 6.47 -4.37 -14.47
CA ILE A 56 6.64 -3.06 -15.08
C ILE A 56 6.71 -3.33 -16.58
N VAL A 57 5.64 -2.99 -17.31
CA VAL A 57 5.68 -2.97 -18.77
C VAL A 57 6.54 -1.77 -19.14
N LEU A 58 7.83 -2.03 -19.43
CA LEU A 58 8.69 -1.04 -20.05
C LEU A 58 8.08 -0.72 -21.42
N PRO A 59 7.82 0.56 -21.73
CA PRO A 59 7.41 0.92 -23.07
C PRO A 59 8.45 0.42 -24.07
N ALA A 60 8.00 -0.09 -25.22
CA ALA A 60 8.90 -0.52 -26.27
C ALA A 60 9.83 0.65 -26.65
N ALA A 61 11.14 0.37 -26.78
CA ALA A 61 12.12 1.34 -27.20
C ALA A 61 11.72 1.92 -28.56
N GLY A 62 11.11 3.12 -28.57
CA GLY A 62 10.66 3.79 -29.79
C GLY A 62 9.28 4.46 -29.75
N GLN A 63 8.52 4.43 -28.63
CA GLN A 63 7.31 5.26 -28.54
C GLN A 63 7.63 6.59 -27.84
N GLU A 64 7.87 7.64 -28.66
CA GLU A 64 7.88 9.02 -28.20
C GLU A 64 6.53 9.38 -27.58
N VAL A 65 6.54 9.76 -26.31
CA VAL A 65 5.40 10.35 -25.61
C VAL A 65 5.19 11.74 -26.20
N LYS A 66 4.25 11.88 -27.14
CA LYS A 66 3.74 13.20 -27.53
C LYS A 66 2.81 13.70 -26.44
N GLU A 67 3.30 14.61 -25.61
CA GLU A 67 2.45 15.44 -24.77
C GLU A 67 1.64 16.37 -25.70
N SER A 68 0.33 16.15 -25.77
CA SER A 68 -0.60 17.11 -26.37
C SER A 68 -0.87 18.21 -25.35
N LEU A 69 -0.26 19.38 -25.59
CA LEU A 69 -0.64 20.66 -24.99
C LEU A 69 -2.08 21.03 -25.36
#